data_AF-A0A1B1PZW8-F1
#
_entry.id   AF-A0A1B1PZW8-F1
#
_cell.length_a   1.000
_cell.length_b   1.000
_cell.length_c   1.000
_cell.angle_alpha   90.00
_cell.angle_beta   90.00
_cell.angle_gamma   90.00
#
_symmetry.space_group_name_H-M   'P 1'
#
loop_
_entity.id
_entity.type
_entity.pdbx_description
1 polymer ?
#
loop_
_entity_poly.entity_id
_entity_poly.type
_entity_poly.pdbx_seq_one_letter_code
_entity_poly.pdbx_strand_id
1 'polypeptide(L)'
;MMNHYPFSLRKRVLIFILPLFCIVFFFALYAKFPKVYLSLIIEDGLVEYLQALCYLAASVIGSITAYRLSKESSKINSVVVLVFSIGSMLIFAEEVSWGQRIIGFSTPEVIQQINTQKEFTAHNLFFIQR
;
A
#
# COMPACT_ATOMS: atom_id res chain seq x y z
N MET A 1 17.07 -30.08 -17.62
CA MET A 1 16.76 -28.64 -17.81
C MET A 1 16.76 -27.99 -16.44
N MET A 2 17.83 -27.24 -16.09
CA MET A 2 17.85 -26.49 -14.83
C MET A 2 16.98 -25.24 -15.01
N ASN A 3 15.91 -25.12 -14.22
CA ASN A 3 15.12 -23.89 -14.15
C ASN A 3 16.03 -22.75 -13.68
N HIS A 4 16.49 -21.91 -14.62
CA HIS A 4 17.18 -20.66 -14.29
C HIS A 4 16.15 -19.67 -13.75
N TYR A 5 15.86 -19.78 -12.46
CA TYR A 5 15.08 -18.77 -11.75
C TYR A 5 15.87 -17.45 -11.73
N PRO A 6 15.21 -16.30 -11.96
CA PRO A 6 15.87 -15.00 -12.03
C PRO A 6 16.45 -14.53 -10.69
N PHE A 7 16.06 -15.14 -9.57
CA PHE A 7 16.50 -14.79 -8.22
C PHE A 7 17.26 -15.92 -7.55
N SER A 8 18.27 -15.59 -6.73
CA SER A 8 18.99 -16.57 -5.91
C SER A 8 18.05 -17.24 -4.89
N LEU A 9 18.39 -18.47 -4.46
CA LEU A 9 17.59 -19.22 -3.48
C LEU A 9 17.29 -18.38 -2.22
N ARG A 10 18.30 -17.66 -1.70
CA ARG A 10 18.15 -16.77 -0.54
C ARG A 10 17.07 -15.71 -0.78
N LYS A 11 17.10 -15.02 -1.93
CA LYS A 11 16.10 -13.98 -2.26
C LYS A 11 14.70 -14.57 -2.36
N ARG A 12 14.55 -15.73 -2.99
CA ARG A 12 13.25 -16.42 -3.09
C ARG A 12 12.71 -16.76 -1.71
N VAL A 13 13.55 -17.36 -0.86
CA VAL A 13 13.19 -17.69 0.52
C VAL A 13 12.75 -16.45 1.29
N LEU A 14 13.48 -15.33 1.17
CA LEU A 14 13.10 -14.06 1.82
C LEU A 14 11.75 -13.53 1.33
N ILE A 15 11.49 -13.55 0.02
CA ILE A 15 10.22 -13.09 -0.57
C ILE A 15 9.02 -13.87 0.01
N PHE A 16 9.17 -15.18 0.22
CA PHE A 16 8.09 -16.02 0.77
C PHE A 16 7.99 -15.98 2.29
N ILE A 17 9.12 -15.94 3.00
CA ILE A 17 9.14 -16.01 4.47
C ILE A 17 8.75 -14.67 5.11
N LEU A 18 9.14 -13.54 4.51
CA LEU A 18 8.91 -12.23 5.12
C LEU A 18 7.41 -11.94 5.39
N PRO A 19 6.48 -12.15 4.45
CA PRO A 19 5.05 -11.96 4.73
C PRO A 19 4.54 -12.90 5.83
N LEU A 20 4.97 -14.17 5.80
CA LEU A 20 4.57 -15.16 6.81
C LEU A 20 5.06 -14.77 8.21
N PHE A 21 6.31 -14.31 8.29
CA PHE A 21 6.87 -13.79 9.53
C PHE A 21 6.08 -12.60 10.06
N CYS A 22 5.73 -11.62 9.21
CA CYS A 22 4.93 -10.47 9.62
C CYS A 22 3.56 -10.91 10.17
N ILE A 23 2.87 -11.84 9.51
CA ILE A 23 1.58 -12.38 9.97
C ILE A 23 1.72 -13.01 11.37
N VAL A 24 2.69 -13.89 11.55
CA VAL A 24 2.92 -14.56 12.84
C VAL A 24 3.31 -13.56 13.93
N PHE A 25 4.13 -12.57 13.59
CA PHE A 25 4.54 -11.51 14.50
C PHE A 25 3.36 -10.66 14.98
N PHE A 26 2.52 -10.16 14.07
CA PHE A 26 1.34 -9.37 14.43
C PHE A 26 0.30 -10.20 15.19
N PHE A 27 0.14 -11.49 14.86
CA PHE A 27 -0.72 -12.38 15.62
C PHE A 27 -0.22 -12.57 17.07
N ALA A 28 1.10 -12.76 17.24
CA ALA A 28 1.69 -12.86 18.57
C ALA A 28 1.57 -11.56 19.38
N LEU A 29 1.72 -10.40 18.72
CA LEU A 29 1.49 -9.09 19.34
C LEU A 29 0.03 -8.94 19.79
N TYR A 30 -0.93 -9.28 18.93
CA TYR A 30 -2.35 -9.26 19.28
C TYR A 30 -2.65 -10.14 20.51
N ALA A 31 -2.12 -11.37 20.52
CA ALA A 31 -2.39 -12.33 21.60
C ALA A 31 -1.73 -11.97 22.94
N LYS A 32 -0.53 -11.40 22.93
CA LYS A 32 0.26 -11.15 24.16
C LYS A 32 0.26 -9.70 24.61
N PHE A 33 0.15 -8.75 23.68
CA PHE A 33 0.29 -7.31 23.91
C PHE A 33 -0.78 -6.50 23.16
N PRO A 34 -2.08 -6.73 23.44
CA PRO A 34 -3.17 -6.14 22.66
C PRO A 34 -3.15 -4.60 22.66
N LYS A 35 -2.71 -3.96 23.75
CA LYS A 35 -2.57 -2.49 23.80
C LYS A 35 -1.50 -1.97 22.82
N VAL A 36 -0.37 -2.67 22.73
CA VAL A 36 0.71 -2.32 21.79
C VAL A 36 0.24 -2.55 20.37
N TYR A 37 -0.39 -3.71 20.11
CA TYR A 37 -1.00 -4.01 18.81
C TYR A 37 -1.95 -2.89 18.37
N LEU A 38 -2.93 -2.52 19.21
CA LEU A 38 -3.89 -1.47 18.90
C LEU A 38 -3.20 -0.12 18.65
N SER A 39 -2.17 0.25 19.41
CA SER A 39 -1.43 1.50 19.17
C SER A 39 -0.66 1.53 17.85
N LEU A 40 -0.32 0.37 17.27
CA LEU A 40 0.37 0.28 15.99
C LEU A 40 -0.59 0.35 14.80
N ILE A 41 -1.78 -0.23 14.95
CA ILE A 41 -2.79 -0.37 13.89
C ILE A 41 -3.91 0.68 13.94
N ILE A 42 -3.87 1.59 14.92
CA ILE A 42 -4.82 2.69 15.00
C ILE A 42 -4.71 3.58 13.74
N GLU A 43 -5.78 4.29 13.42
CA GLU A 43 -5.81 5.35 12.41
C GLU A 43 -4.71 6.40 12.68
N ASP A 44 -4.02 6.84 11.62
CA ASP A 44 -2.79 7.62 11.67
C ASP A 44 -1.66 6.93 12.48
N GLY A 45 -1.71 5.61 12.57
CA GLY A 45 -0.73 4.78 13.25
C GLY A 45 0.51 4.50 12.40
N LEU A 46 1.54 3.95 13.04
CA LEU A 46 2.81 3.61 12.36
C LEU A 46 2.58 2.66 11.17
N VAL A 47 1.68 1.68 11.30
CA VAL A 47 1.42 0.69 10.24
C VAL A 47 0.79 1.34 9.01
N GLU A 48 -0.11 2.31 9.18
CA GLU A 48 -0.75 3.02 8.09
C GLU A 48 0.26 3.86 7.30
N TYR A 49 1.11 4.63 7.98
CA TYR A 49 2.19 5.38 7.33
C TYR A 49 3.19 4.47 6.59
N LEU A 50 3.52 3.31 7.17
CA LEU A 50 4.37 2.31 6.52
C LEU A 50 3.69 1.72 5.28
N GLN A 51 2.39 1.43 5.36
CA GLN A 51 1.59 0.95 4.24
C GLN A 51 1.57 1.99 3.10
N ALA A 52 1.26 3.25 3.41
CA ALA A 52 1.29 4.35 2.45
C ALA A 52 2.67 4.45 1.76
N LEU A 53 3.75 4.42 2.55
CA LEU A 53 5.12 4.48 2.01
C LEU A 53 5.45 3.27 1.12
N CYS A 54 4.99 2.07 1.47
CA CYS A 54 5.13 0.88 0.66
C CYS A 54 4.41 1.01 -0.69
N TYR A 55 3.18 1.55 -0.71
CA TYR A 55 2.44 1.79 -1.96
C TYR A 55 3.09 2.88 -2.82
N LEU A 56 3.62 3.95 -2.21
CA LEU A 56 4.40 4.95 -2.92
C LEU A 56 5.66 4.34 -3.55
N ALA A 57 6.41 3.55 -2.79
CA ALA A 57 7.60 2.86 -3.30
C ALA A 57 7.25 1.89 -4.44
N ALA A 58 6.16 1.12 -4.29
CA ALA A 58 5.66 0.23 -5.33
C ALA A 58 5.28 0.99 -6.61
N SER A 59 4.65 2.15 -6.49
CA SER A 59 4.31 3.01 -7.63
C SER A 59 5.57 3.57 -8.32
N VAL A 60 6.55 4.07 -7.56
CA VAL A 60 7.78 4.62 -8.16
C VAL A 60 8.56 3.51 -8.89
N ILE A 61 8.80 2.38 -8.22
CA ILE A 61 9.53 1.24 -8.79
C ILE A 61 8.76 0.65 -9.98
N GLY A 62 7.44 0.53 -9.86
CA GLY A 62 6.54 0.04 -10.92
C GLY A 62 6.59 0.94 -12.14
N SER A 63 6.49 2.26 -11.99
CA SER A 63 6.58 3.23 -13.09
C SER A 63 7.91 3.15 -13.83
N ILE A 64 9.03 3.07 -13.10
CA ILE A 64 10.36 2.90 -13.70
C ILE A 64 10.44 1.58 -14.47
N THR A 65 9.89 0.50 -13.90
CA THR A 65 9.88 -0.82 -14.53
C THR A 65 9.01 -0.84 -15.79
N ALA A 66 7.81 -0.26 -15.74
CA ALA A 66 6.92 -0.11 -16.88
C ALA A 66 7.60 0.69 -18.01
N TYR A 67 8.28 1.79 -17.69
CA TYR A 67 9.04 2.56 -18.66
C TYR A 67 10.12 1.72 -19.35
N ARG A 68 10.92 0.95 -18.59
CA ARG A 68 11.95 0.07 -19.16
C ARG A 68 11.35 -0.99 -20.08
N LEU A 69 10.29 -1.67 -19.62
CA LEU A 69 9.57 -2.68 -20.42
C LEU A 69 8.94 -2.09 -21.69
N SER A 70 8.55 -0.81 -21.69
CA SER A 70 8.00 -0.12 -22.86
C SER A 70 9.04 0.10 -23.97
N LYS A 71 10.33 0.19 -23.59
CA LYS A 71 11.46 0.33 -24.52
C LYS A 71 11.90 -1.01 -25.12
N GLU A 72 11.49 -2.11 -24.50
CA GLU A 72 11.70 -3.47 -24.99
C GLU A 72 10.48 -3.95 -25.79
N SER A 73 10.54 -5.15 -26.39
CA SER A 73 9.42 -5.76 -27.13
C SER A 73 8.26 -6.24 -26.25
N SER A 74 8.22 -5.87 -24.95
CA SER A 74 7.29 -6.40 -23.95
C SER A 74 6.18 -5.41 -23.58
N LYS A 75 5.47 -4.90 -24.59
CA LYS A 75 4.45 -3.83 -24.42
C LYS A 75 3.31 -4.23 -23.47
N ILE A 76 2.85 -5.48 -23.52
CA ILE A 76 1.77 -5.95 -22.63
C ILE A 76 2.23 -5.91 -21.17
N ASN A 77 3.42 -6.41 -20.87
CA ASN A 77 3.97 -6.39 -19.51
C ASN A 77 4.17 -4.96 -19.02
N SER A 78 4.62 -4.06 -19.90
CA SER A 78 4.72 -2.62 -19.58
C SER A 78 3.38 -2.04 -19.15
N VAL A 79 2.30 -2.30 -19.92
CA VAL A 79 0.95 -1.83 -19.59
C VAL A 79 0.46 -2.41 -18.26
N VAL A 80 0.63 -3.72 -18.04
CA VAL A 80 0.21 -4.36 -16.78
C VAL A 80 0.93 -3.75 -15.57
N VAL A 81 2.24 -3.56 -15.65
CA VAL A 81 3.03 -2.96 -14.57
C VAL A 81 2.67 -1.47 -14.39
N LEU A 82 2.36 -0.75 -15.47
CA LEU A 82 1.90 0.64 -15.39
C LEU A 82 0.56 0.76 -14.67
N VAL A 83 -0.41 -0.09 -15.02
CA VAL A 83 -1.73 -0.11 -14.36
C VAL A 83 -1.58 -0.42 -12.87
N PHE A 84 -0.75 -1.42 -12.52
CA PHE A 84 -0.43 -1.73 -11.12
C PHE A 84 0.19 -0.53 -10.40
N SER A 85 1.12 0.16 -11.05
CA SER A 85 1.80 1.34 -10.52
C SER A 85 0.85 2.50 -10.24
N ILE A 86 -0.07 2.77 -11.19
CA ILE A 86 -1.10 3.81 -11.04
C ILE A 86 -2.05 3.44 -9.90
N GLY A 87 -2.50 2.18 -9.85
CA GLY A 87 -3.34 1.70 -8.75
C GLY A 87 -2.66 1.86 -7.38
N SER A 88 -1.36 1.55 -7.30
CA SER A 88 -0.58 1.74 -6.08
C SER A 88 -0.47 3.23 -5.69
N MET A 89 -0.33 4.13 -6.66
CA MET A 89 -0.32 5.58 -6.39
C MET A 89 -1.66 6.07 -5.85
N LEU A 90 -2.77 5.56 -6.40
CA LEU A 90 -4.11 5.92 -5.93
C LEU A 90 -4.33 5.45 -4.49
N ILE A 91 -3.90 4.23 -4.16
CA ILE A 91 -3.97 3.74 -2.77
C ILE A 91 -3.10 4.61 -1.86
N PHE A 92 -1.86 4.92 -2.24
CA PHE A 92 -1.03 5.85 -1.47
C PHE A 92 -1.74 7.19 -1.24
N ALA A 93 -2.31 7.78 -2.29
CA ALA A 93 -3.01 9.04 -2.19
C ALA A 93 -4.21 8.97 -1.24
N GLU A 94 -5.01 7.90 -1.31
CA GLU A 94 -6.11 7.64 -0.37
C GLU A 94 -5.62 7.57 1.08
N GLU A 95 -4.55 6.80 1.36
CA GLU A 95 -4.01 6.62 2.71
C GLU A 95 -3.40 7.90 3.31
N VAL A 96 -3.03 8.89 2.48
CA VAL A 96 -2.58 10.22 2.95
C VAL A 96 -3.63 11.31 2.74
N SER A 97 -4.88 10.90 2.51
CA SER A 97 -6.05 11.77 2.32
C SER A 97 -5.84 12.80 1.23
N TRP A 98 -5.24 12.37 0.13
CA TRP A 98 -4.83 13.18 -1.02
C TRP A 98 -3.96 14.38 -0.67
N GLY A 99 -3.21 14.29 0.43
CA GLY A 99 -2.41 15.38 0.96
C GLY A 99 -3.23 16.48 1.67
N GLN A 100 -4.50 16.22 2.00
CA GLN A 100 -5.37 17.16 2.71
C GLN A 100 -4.69 17.74 3.96
N ARG A 101 -4.05 16.89 4.77
CA ARG A 101 -3.35 17.32 6.00
C ARG A 101 -2.11 18.17 5.72
N ILE A 102 -1.43 17.95 4.59
CA ILE A 102 -0.20 18.66 4.20
C ILE A 102 -0.53 19.99 3.53
N ILE A 103 -1.50 19.99 2.63
CA ILE A 103 -1.92 21.16 1.83
C ILE A 103 -2.88 22.05 2.65
N GLY A 104 -3.62 21.47 3.59
CA GLY A 104 -4.50 22.19 4.50
C GLY A 104 -5.86 22.58 3.92
N PHE A 105 -6.36 21.84 2.92
CA PHE A 105 -7.70 22.10 2.38
C PHE A 105 -8.79 21.40 3.20
N SER A 106 -10.00 21.94 3.17
CA SER A 106 -11.15 21.37 3.86
C SER A 106 -11.81 20.26 3.05
N THR A 107 -12.33 19.24 3.72
CA THR A 107 -13.18 18.21 3.09
C THR A 107 -14.49 18.85 2.63
N PRO A 108 -14.93 18.66 1.38
CA PRO A 108 -16.23 19.16 0.91
C PRO A 108 -17.39 18.65 1.76
N GLU A 109 -18.44 19.45 1.95
CA GLU A 109 -19.58 19.11 2.81
C GLU A 109 -20.26 17.80 2.37
N VAL A 110 -20.35 17.57 1.06
CA VAL A 110 -20.92 16.35 0.49
C VAL A 110 -20.16 15.10 0.95
N ILE A 111 -18.83 15.18 1.08
CA ILE A 111 -17.99 14.06 1.53
C ILE A 111 -18.04 13.93 3.05
N GLN A 112 -17.98 15.06 3.80
CA GLN A 112 -18.07 15.03 5.27
C GLN A 112 -19.34 14.34 5.78
N GLN A 113 -20.46 14.47 5.07
CA GLN A 113 -21.74 13.86 5.45
C GLN A 113 -21.76 12.34 5.30
N ILE A 114 -20.85 11.76 4.54
CA ILE A 114 -20.83 10.33 4.19
C ILE A 114 -19.50 9.64 4.53
N ASN A 115 -18.59 10.32 5.22
CA ASN A 115 -17.24 9.86 5.55
C ASN A 115 -17.06 9.78 7.08
N THR A 116 -16.60 8.64 7.58
CA THR A 116 -16.42 8.34 9.03
C THR A 116 -15.43 9.29 9.70
N GLN A 117 -14.37 9.66 8.99
CA GLN A 117 -13.25 10.44 9.50
C GLN A 117 -13.33 11.92 9.06
N LYS A 118 -14.34 12.27 8.26
CA LYS A 118 -14.51 13.60 7.64
C LYS A 118 -13.29 14.04 6.85
N GLU A 119 -12.63 13.09 6.18
CA GLU A 119 -11.48 13.33 5.33
C GLU A 119 -11.85 13.24 3.85
N PHE A 120 -11.02 13.81 2.99
CA PHE A 120 -11.16 13.69 1.53
C PHE A 120 -10.59 12.35 1.08
N THR A 121 -11.29 11.28 1.42
CA THR A 121 -10.95 9.90 1.08
C THR A 121 -12.19 9.14 0.65
N ALA A 122 -12.02 8.21 -0.27
CA ALA A 122 -13.05 7.27 -0.68
C ALA A 122 -13.12 6.08 0.27
N HIS A 123 -12.00 5.59 0.81
CA HIS A 123 -12.03 4.41 1.67
C HIS A 123 -12.73 4.63 3.04
N ASN A 124 -12.86 5.88 3.50
CA ASN A 124 -13.52 6.22 4.76
C ASN A 124 -15.02 6.47 4.59
N LEU A 125 -15.59 6.24 3.40
CA LEU A 125 -17.02 6.36 3.19
C LEU A 125 -17.78 5.32 4.01
N PHE A 126 -18.93 5.69 4.59
CA PHE A 126 -19.71 4.83 5.51
C PHE A 126 -20.10 3.45 4.95
N PHE A 127 -20.16 3.32 3.64
CA PHE A 127 -20.49 2.06 2.98
C PHE A 127 -19.26 1.17 2.72
N ILE A 128 -18.05 1.71 2.86
CA ILE A 128 -16.77 0.99 2.78
C ILE A 128 -16.23 0.73 4.18
N GLN A 129 -16.03 1.78 4.97
CA GLN A 129 -15.58 1.69 6.36
C GLN A 129 -16.77 1.91 7.28
N ARG A 130 -17.07 0.89 8.09
CA ARG A 130 -18.16 0.88 9.08
C ARG A 130 -17.61 0.74 10.49
#